data_AF-A0A1Q7WYW8-F1
#
_entry.id   AF-A0A1Q7WYW8-F1
#
_cell.length_a   1.000
_cell.length_b   1.000
_cell.length_c   1.000
_cell.angle_alpha   90.00
_cell.angle_beta   90.00
_cell.angle_gamma   90.00
#
_symmetry.space_group_name_H-M   'P 1'
#
loop_
_entity.id
_entity.type
_entity.pdbx_description
1 polymer ?
#
loop_
_entity_poly.entity_id
_entity_poly.type
_entity_poly.pdbx_seq_one_letter_code
_entity_poly.pdbx_strand_id
1 'polypeptide(L)'
;MAVATLPLSTLLDEIQASFALSKTELARLFGVSRQAVDQWRVRGVPGDRQEKAATVAATADLLSHQLKSERLPGIARRPARAYGGMTMLEMIERDRHGELLERVRAAFDWSSGS
;
A
#
# COMPACT_ATOMS: atom_id res chain seq x y z
N MET A 1 -22.74 -5.23 2.07
CA MET A 1 -21.52 -6.06 2.22
C MET A 1 -20.67 -5.43 3.30
N ALA A 2 -20.34 -6.15 4.37
CA ALA A 2 -19.49 -5.64 5.43
C ALA A 2 -18.04 -5.62 4.93
N VAL A 3 -17.46 -4.44 4.77
CA VAL A 3 -16.00 -4.31 4.71
C VAL A 3 -15.50 -4.79 6.07
N ALA A 4 -14.84 -5.94 6.10
CA ALA A 4 -14.17 -6.39 7.31
C ALA A 4 -13.16 -5.31 7.66
N THR A 5 -13.43 -4.52 8.71
CA THR A 5 -12.46 -3.57 9.24
C THR A 5 -11.39 -4.41 9.92
N LEU A 6 -10.39 -4.80 9.14
CA LEU A 6 -9.26 -5.57 9.61
C LEU A 6 -8.56 -4.75 10.69
N PRO A 7 -8.13 -5.37 11.81
CA PRO A 7 -7.45 -4.63 12.85
C PRO A 7 -6.20 -3.98 12.27
N LEU A 8 -5.90 -2.74 12.67
CA LEU A 8 -4.76 -1.97 12.13
C LEU A 8 -3.41 -2.71 12.22
N SER A 9 -3.30 -3.68 13.13
CA SER A 9 -2.15 -4.58 13.25
C SER A 9 -1.98 -5.53 12.06
N THR A 10 -3.07 -6.01 11.44
CA THR A 10 -3.00 -6.92 10.27
C THR A 10 -2.78 -6.17 8.96
N LEU A 11 -3.09 -4.87 8.91
CA LEU A 11 -2.85 -4.05 7.72
C LEU A 11 -1.38 -4.07 7.30
N LEU A 12 -0.44 -4.09 8.24
CA LEU A 12 0.99 -4.18 7.93
C LEU A 12 1.34 -5.48 7.21
N ASP A 13 0.72 -6.59 7.61
CA ASP A 13 0.96 -7.91 7.02
C ASP A 13 0.31 -8.02 5.64
N GLU A 14 -0.88 -7.44 5.47
CA GLU A 14 -1.56 -7.37 4.17
C GLU A 14 -0.80 -6.52 3.17
N ILE A 15 -0.34 -5.34 3.57
CA ILE A 15 0.53 -4.48 2.75
C ILE A 15 1.79 -5.25 2.36
N GLN A 16 2.42 -5.92 3.33
CA GLN A 16 3.63 -6.68 3.07
C GLN A 16 3.39 -7.82 2.07
N ALA A 17 2.29 -8.56 2.23
CA ALA A 17 1.93 -9.67 1.37
C ALA A 17 1.58 -9.21 -0.05
N SER A 18 0.70 -8.22 -0.18
CA SER A 18 0.20 -7.73 -1.48
C SER A 18 1.33 -7.21 -2.37
N PHE A 19 2.26 -6.44 -1.80
CA PHE A 19 3.39 -5.89 -2.55
C PHE A 19 4.63 -6.81 -2.54
N ALA A 20 4.55 -7.98 -1.91
CA ALA A 20 5.66 -8.90 -1.67
C ALA A 20 6.91 -8.17 -1.13
N LEU A 21 6.74 -7.42 -0.05
CA LEU A 21 7.80 -6.64 0.58
C LEU A 21 8.57 -7.50 1.57
N SER A 22 9.89 -7.30 1.61
CA SER A 22 10.66 -7.65 2.80
C SER A 22 10.29 -6.72 3.96
N LYS A 23 10.58 -7.15 5.19
CA LYS A 23 10.44 -6.30 6.39
C LYS A 23 11.23 -4.99 6.26
N THR A 24 12.38 -5.02 5.57
CA THR A 24 13.22 -3.84 5.33
C THR A 24 12.52 -2.84 4.40
N GLU A 25 11.93 -3.31 3.31
CA GLU A 25 11.17 -2.46 2.39
C GLU A 25 9.93 -1.89 3.08
N LEU A 26 9.20 -2.70 3.86
CA LEU A 26 8.07 -2.22 4.64
C LEU A 26 8.49 -1.11 5.62
N ALA A 27 9.58 -1.32 6.37
CA ALA A 27 10.10 -0.30 7.28
C ALA A 27 10.47 1.00 6.54
N ARG A 28 11.08 0.87 5.35
CA ARG A 28 11.42 2.01 4.49
C ARG A 28 10.19 2.75 3.98
N LEU A 29 9.13 2.05 3.55
CA LEU A 29 7.86 2.65 3.12
C LEU A 29 7.28 3.56 4.20
N PHE A 30 7.40 3.16 5.47
CA PHE A 30 6.88 3.92 6.61
C PHE A 30 7.89 4.89 7.23
N GLY A 31 9.14 4.92 6.73
CA GLY A 31 10.19 5.79 7.27
C GLY A 31 10.62 5.41 8.70
N VAL A 32 10.54 4.13 9.05
CA VAL A 32 10.82 3.61 10.41
C VAL A 32 11.88 2.51 10.38
N SER A 33 12.31 2.05 11.56
CA SER A 33 13.21 0.90 11.69
C SER A 33 12.46 -0.43 11.58
N ARG A 34 13.18 -1.51 11.24
CA ARG A 34 12.62 -2.88 11.26
C ARG A 34 12.05 -3.27 12.62
N GLN A 35 12.69 -2.82 13.71
CA GLN A 35 12.24 -3.09 15.06
C GLN A 35 10.94 -2.34 15.38
N ALA A 36 10.75 -1.13 14.84
CA ALA A 36 9.50 -0.39 14.98
C ALA A 36 8.34 -1.15 14.31
N VAL A 37 8.56 -1.73 13.12
CA VAL A 37 7.57 -2.59 12.45
C VAL A 37 7.17 -3.78 13.33
N ASP A 38 8.14 -4.46 13.95
CA ASP A 38 7.87 -5.57 14.86
C ASP A 38 7.08 -5.13 16.10
N GLN A 39 7.39 -3.94 16.66
CA GLN A 39 6.61 -3.38 17.75
C GLN A 39 5.19 -3.03 17.32
N TRP A 40 5.00 -2.47 16.12
CA TRP A 40 3.67 -2.10 15.62
C TRP A 40 2.78 -3.32 15.38
N ARG A 41 3.35 -4.46 14.97
CA ARG A 41 2.59 -5.73 14.88
C ARG A 41 2.04 -6.18 16.23
N VAL A 42 2.81 -6.00 17.30
CA VAL A 42 2.44 -6.43 18.65
C VAL A 42 1.53 -5.41 19.34
N ARG A 43 1.81 -4.12 19.17
CA ARG A 43 1.18 -3.02 19.94
C ARG A 43 0.18 -2.19 19.14
N GLY A 44 0.07 -2.44 17.84
CA GLY A 44 -0.69 -1.62 16.91
C GLY A 44 0.13 -0.47 16.30
N VAL A 45 -0.37 0.05 15.20
CA VAL A 45 0.21 1.20 14.49
C VAL A 45 -0.09 2.50 15.25
N PRO A 46 0.90 3.37 15.51
CA PRO A 46 0.71 4.68 16.15
C PRO A 46 -0.29 5.57 15.39
N GLY A 47 -1.07 6.38 16.12
CA GLY A 47 -2.17 7.18 15.57
C GLY A 47 -1.81 8.03 14.34
N ASP A 48 -0.66 8.70 14.38
CA ASP A 48 -0.09 9.52 13.30
C ASP A 48 0.30 8.71 12.05
N ARG A 49 0.32 7.38 12.14
CA ARG A 49 0.68 6.45 11.06
C ARG A 49 -0.49 5.60 10.58
N GLN A 50 -1.61 5.62 11.29
CA GLN A 50 -2.80 4.83 10.95
C GLN A 50 -3.39 5.23 9.60
N GLU A 51 -3.46 6.54 9.31
CA GLU A 51 -3.97 7.05 8.04
C GLU A 51 -3.15 6.53 6.85
N LYS A 52 -1.82 6.62 6.96
CA LYS A 52 -0.90 6.08 5.94
C LYS A 52 -1.09 4.58 5.77
N ALA A 53 -1.12 3.81 6.87
CA ALA A 53 -1.32 2.37 6.82
C ALA A 53 -2.66 2.00 6.15
N ALA A 54 -3.76 2.65 6.56
CA ALA A 54 -5.08 2.43 5.99
C ALA A 54 -5.12 2.76 4.49
N THR A 55 -4.53 3.88 4.07
CA THR A 55 -4.51 4.30 2.66
C THR A 55 -3.70 3.34 1.79
N VAL A 56 -2.55 2.89 2.29
CA VAL A 56 -1.71 1.94 1.55
C VAL A 56 -2.38 0.57 1.47
N ALA A 57 -3.04 0.12 2.54
CA ALA A 57 -3.83 -1.11 2.52
C ALA A 57 -5.01 -1.02 1.54
N ALA A 58 -5.77 0.07 1.55
CA ALA A 58 -6.85 0.30 0.59
C ALA A 58 -6.35 0.34 -0.86
N THR A 59 -5.17 0.91 -1.09
CA THR A 59 -4.53 0.88 -2.43
C THR A 59 -4.18 -0.55 -2.83
N ALA A 60 -3.61 -1.33 -1.92
CA ALA A 60 -3.23 -2.72 -2.16
C ALA A 60 -4.45 -3.61 -2.44
N ASP A 61 -5.52 -3.42 -1.67
CA ASP A 61 -6.82 -4.10 -1.84
C ASP A 61 -7.43 -3.78 -3.20
N LEU A 62 -7.50 -2.50 -3.56
CA LEU A 62 -8.07 -2.10 -4.84
C LEU A 62 -7.25 -2.64 -6.04
N LEU A 63 -5.92 -2.67 -5.91
CA LEU A 63 -5.04 -3.30 -6.90
C LEU A 63 -5.21 -4.81 -6.97
N SER A 64 -5.36 -5.51 -5.84
CA SER A 64 -5.51 -6.97 -5.80
C SER A 64 -6.87 -7.44 -6.33
N HIS A 65 -7.90 -6.60 -6.21
CA HIS A 65 -9.20 -6.85 -6.82
C HIS A 65 -9.16 -6.80 -8.35
N GLN A 66 -8.30 -5.97 -8.94
CA GLN A 66 -8.25 -5.74 -10.39
C GLN A 66 -7.08 -6.43 -11.09
N LEU A 67 -6.04 -6.79 -10.34
CA LEU A 67 -4.82 -7.41 -10.86
C LEU A 67 -4.65 -8.78 -10.21
N LYS A 68 -4.11 -9.73 -10.97
CA LYS A 68 -3.62 -10.98 -10.38
C LYS A 68 -2.58 -10.65 -9.32
N SER A 69 -2.72 -11.22 -8.12
CA SER A 69 -1.82 -10.97 -6.98
C SER A 69 -0.35 -11.21 -7.33
N GLU A 70 -0.07 -12.15 -8.24
CA GLU A 70 1.28 -12.45 -8.75
C GLU A 70 1.91 -11.29 -9.55
N ARG A 71 1.10 -10.43 -10.16
CA ARG A 71 1.55 -9.29 -10.98
C ARG A 71 1.72 -8.01 -10.19
N LEU A 72 1.00 -7.88 -9.07
CA LEU A 72 0.98 -6.67 -8.26
C LEU A 72 2.39 -6.26 -7.79
N PRO A 73 3.24 -7.15 -7.24
CA PRO A 73 4.61 -6.79 -6.85
C PRO A 73 5.47 -6.22 -7.98
N GLY A 74 5.31 -6.76 -9.19
CA GLY A 74 6.03 -6.31 -10.37
C GLY A 74 5.54 -4.95 -10.88
N ILE A 75 4.23 -4.71 -10.83
CA ILE A 75 3.61 -3.43 -11.21
C ILE A 75 3.99 -2.33 -10.22
N ALA A 76 3.93 -2.62 -8.91
CA ALA A 76 4.24 -1.65 -7.88
C ALA A 76 5.69 -1.14 -7.93
N ARG A 77 6.62 -1.98 -8.39
CA ARG A 77 8.05 -1.68 -8.56
C ARG A 77 8.41 -1.13 -9.95
N ARG A 78 7.44 -1.01 -10.86
CA ARG A 78 7.69 -0.51 -12.20
C ARG A 78 7.50 1.01 -12.25
N PRO A 79 8.48 1.78 -12.74
CA PRO A 79 8.32 3.21 -12.98
C PRO A 79 7.18 3.49 -13.95
N ALA A 80 6.34 4.49 -13.65
CA ALA A 80 5.25 4.89 -14.54
C ALA A 80 5.26 6.41 -14.79
N ARG A 81 5.00 6.80 -16.04
CA ARG A 81 4.85 8.21 -16.42
C ARG A 81 3.73 8.90 -15.64
N ALA A 82 2.66 8.16 -15.32
CA ALA A 82 1.58 8.65 -14.48
C ALA A 82 2.13 9.19 -13.14
N TYR A 83 3.11 8.53 -12.54
CA TYR A 83 3.69 8.95 -11.26
C TYR A 83 4.92 9.86 -11.44
N GLY A 84 5.09 10.51 -12.60
CA GLY A 84 6.28 11.34 -12.86
C GLY A 84 7.58 10.52 -12.95
N GLY A 85 7.50 9.26 -13.39
CA GLY A 85 8.65 8.36 -13.48
C GLY A 85 8.98 7.61 -12.19
N MET A 86 8.18 7.79 -11.13
CA MET A 86 8.29 7.01 -9.90
C MET A 86 7.57 5.67 -10.01
N THR A 87 7.94 4.76 -9.13
CA THR A 87 7.20 3.54 -8.79
C THR A 87 6.08 3.85 -7.79
N MET A 88 5.11 2.93 -7.63
CA MET A 88 4.08 3.08 -6.59
C MET A 88 4.70 3.07 -5.19
N LEU A 89 5.72 2.23 -4.96
CA LEU A 89 6.41 2.15 -3.67
C LEU A 89 7.13 3.47 -3.34
N GLU A 90 7.78 4.09 -4.32
CA GLU A 90 8.41 5.41 -4.13
C GLU A 90 7.40 6.53 -3.83
N MET A 91 6.19 6.47 -4.39
CA MET A 91 5.12 7.40 -4.04
C MET A 91 4.75 7.26 -2.56
N ILE A 92 4.64 6.02 -2.06
CA ILE A 92 4.34 5.74 -0.65
C ILE A 92 5.50 6.17 0.27
N GLU A 93 6.75 5.90 -0.12
CA GLU A 93 7.94 6.35 0.63
C GLU A 93 7.97 7.87 0.78
N ARG A 94 7.54 8.62 -0.24
CA ARG A 94 7.50 10.10 -0.25
C ARG A 94 6.22 10.69 0.34
N ASP A 95 5.45 9.90 1.09
CA ASP A 95 4.17 10.30 1.70
C ASP A 95 3.09 10.76 0.70
N ARG A 96 3.19 10.35 -0.57
CA ARG A 96 2.21 10.62 -1.64
C ARG A 96 1.19 9.48 -1.79
N HIS A 97 0.88 8.78 -0.71
CA HIS A 97 -0.03 7.62 -0.70
C HIS A 97 -1.48 8.00 -0.99
N GLY A 98 -1.95 9.18 -0.56
CA GLY A 98 -3.27 9.69 -0.94
C GLY A 98 -3.39 9.95 -2.44
N GLU A 99 -2.37 10.61 -3.03
CA GLU A 99 -2.33 10.84 -4.47
C GLU A 99 -2.25 9.52 -5.27
N LEU A 100 -1.49 8.55 -4.77
CA LEU A 100 -1.45 7.22 -5.38
C LEU A 100 -2.84 6.59 -5.41
N LEU A 101 -3.56 6.57 -4.28
CA LEU A 101 -4.89 5.97 -4.20
C LEU A 101 -5.86 6.61 -5.19
N GLU A 102 -5.89 7.94 -5.26
CA GLU A 102 -6.76 8.67 -6.20
C GLU A 102 -6.43 8.37 -7.66
N ARG A 103 -5.14 8.28 -8.01
CA ARG A 103 -4.72 7.90 -9.37
C ARG A 103 -5.09 6.47 -9.72
N VAL A 104 -4.98 5.54 -8.76
CA VAL A 104 -5.33 4.14 -8.96
C VAL A 104 -6.85 4.03 -9.15
N ARG A 105 -7.65 4.70 -8.32
CA ARG A 105 -9.12 4.80 -8.49
C ARG A 105 -9.49 5.32 -9.87
N ALA A 106 -8.94 6.47 -10.26
CA ALA A 106 -9.22 7.08 -11.55
C ALA A 106 -8.83 6.16 -12.73
N ALA A 107 -7.71 5.44 -12.63
CA ALA A 107 -7.31 4.50 -13.68
C ALA A 107 -8.29 3.33 -13.85
N PHE A 108 -8.91 2.87 -12.77
CA PHE A 108 -9.83 1.73 -12.81
C PHE A 108 -11.29 2.13 -13.07
N ASP A 109 -11.74 3.31 -12.64
CA ASP A 109 -13.09 3.82 -12.95
C ASP A 109 -13.29 3.94 -14.47
N TRP A 110 -12.24 4.27 -15.23
CA TRP A 110 -12.28 4.25 -16.70
C TRP A 110 -12.32 2.84 -17.30
N SER A 111 -11.80 1.83 -16.61
CA SER A 111 -11.75 0.45 -17.12
C SER A 111 -13.05 -0.33 -16.95
N SER A 112 -13.90 0.07 -16.00
CA SER A 112 -15.19 -0.59 -15.71
C SER A 112 -16.37 0.00 -16.48
N GLY A 113 -16.19 1.16 -17.12
CA GLY A 113 -17.21 1.85 -17.93
C GLY A 113 -17.08 1.66 -19.45
N SER A 114 -16.29 0.70 -19.92
CA SER A 114 -16.07 0.39 -21.36
C SER A 114 -16.86 -0.83 -21.82
#